data_AF-A0A2M9ENU4-F1
#
_entry.id   AF-A0A2M9ENU4-F1
#
_cell.length_a   1.000
_cell.length_b   1.000
_cell.length_c   1.000
_cell.angle_alpha   90.00
_cell.angle_beta   90.00
_cell.angle_gamma   90.00
#
_symmetry.space_group_name_H-M   'P 1'
#
loop_
_entity.id
_entity.type
_entity.pdbx_description
1 polymer ?
#
loop_
_entity_poly.entity_id
_entity_poly.type
_entity_poly.pdbx_seq_one_letter_code
_entity_poly.pdbx_strand_id
1 'polypeptide(L)'
;MTQGVIILACLGFMALWVYVLTPQGMEWMKAAEDVCEGITRLRILLLPMLLVPYALLVFVALDGLRSLQHGRWPWPGMWLWKDTPIRSKTYALWRGRLMLAIGLPVLLALTAYMSWTVLFGELLKPEVHAECAALQNQSPTPTPKSPIL
;
A
#
# COMPACT_ATOMS: atom_id res chain seq x y z
N MET A 1 19.15 13.86 8.05
CA MET A 1 18.37 14.21 6.84
C MET A 1 17.58 13.03 6.26
N THR A 2 18.14 11.83 6.15
CA THR A 2 17.51 10.66 5.48
C THR A 2 16.16 10.20 6.05
N GLN A 3 15.96 10.24 7.38
CA GLN A 3 14.64 9.91 7.97
C GLN A 3 13.57 10.94 7.59
N GLY A 4 13.93 12.23 7.57
CA GLY A 4 13.04 13.28 7.10
C GLY A 4 12.65 13.07 5.65
N VAL A 5 13.60 12.70 4.79
CA VAL A 5 13.33 12.37 3.37
C VAL A 5 12.40 11.16 3.23
N ILE A 6 12.60 10.10 4.02
CA ILE A 6 11.72 8.92 4.01
C ILE A 6 10.32 9.30 4.46
N ILE A 7 10.18 10.03 5.57
CA ILE A 7 8.87 10.49 6.07
C ILE A 7 8.19 11.41 5.05
N LEU A 8 8.94 12.34 4.45
CA LEU A 8 8.42 13.25 3.44
C LEU A 8 8.00 12.51 2.17
N ALA A 9 8.75 11.48 1.75
CA ALA A 9 8.40 10.61 0.64
C ALA A 9 7.15 9.77 0.96
N CYS A 10 7.01 9.26 2.19
CA CYS A 10 5.81 8.55 2.64
C CYS A 10 4.59 9.47 2.64
N LEU A 11 4.72 10.69 3.17
CA LEU A 11 3.66 11.70 3.20
C LEU A 11 3.28 12.14 1.78
N GLY A 12 4.27 12.36 0.91
CA GLY A 12 4.06 12.69 -0.50
C GLY A 12 3.38 11.56 -1.25
N PHE A 13 3.78 10.31 -1.01
CA PHE A 13 3.13 9.13 -1.56
C PHE A 13 1.69 8.97 -1.07
N MET A 14 1.43 9.21 0.22
CA MET A 14 0.08 9.26 0.76
C MET A 14 -0.78 10.34 0.10
N ALA A 15 -0.23 11.55 -0.07
CA ALA A 15 -0.94 12.63 -0.73
C ALA A 15 -1.25 12.25 -2.19
N LEU A 16 -0.28 11.68 -2.91
CA LEU A 16 -0.50 11.16 -4.27
C LEU A 16 -1.60 10.10 -4.30
N TRP A 17 -1.59 9.17 -3.34
CA TRP A 17 -2.58 8.11 -3.22
C TRP A 17 -3.99 8.64 -3.01
N VAL A 18 -4.17 9.52 -2.03
CA VAL A 18 -5.48 10.04 -1.63
C VAL A 18 -6.03 11.05 -2.64
N TYR A 19 -5.19 11.95 -3.17
CA TYR A 19 -5.65 13.08 -3.97
C TYR A 19 -5.57 12.85 -5.48
N VAL A 20 -4.76 11.90 -5.95
CA VAL A 20 -4.57 11.65 -7.39
C VAL A 20 -5.08 10.27 -7.78
N LEU A 21 -4.53 9.23 -7.17
CA LEU A 21 -4.80 7.85 -7.60
C LEU A 21 -6.21 7.38 -7.22
N THR A 22 -6.68 7.72 -6.01
CA THR A 22 -8.01 7.30 -5.56
C THR A 22 -9.12 7.96 -6.40
N PRO A 23 -9.15 9.30 -6.62
CA PRO A 23 -10.19 9.93 -7.43
C PRO A 23 -10.17 9.47 -8.90
N GLN A 24 -8.99 9.35 -9.51
CA GLN A 24 -8.86 8.84 -10.87
C GLN A 24 -9.35 7.40 -10.99
N GLY A 25 -9.04 6.57 -9.99
CA GLY A 25 -9.58 5.22 -9.89
C GLY A 25 -11.10 5.17 -9.75
N MET A 26 -11.69 6.09 -8.97
CA MET A 26 -13.15 6.23 -8.84
C MET A 26 -13.81 6.68 -10.15
N GLU A 27 -13.19 7.59 -10.90
CA GLU A 27 -13.68 8.00 -12.22
C GLU A 27 -13.65 6.85 -13.22
N TRP A 28 -12.59 6.04 -13.22
CA TRP A 28 -12.50 4.86 -14.07
C TRP A 28 -13.53 3.79 -13.74
N MET A 29 -13.88 3.63 -12.46
CA MET A 29 -15.00 2.76 -12.08
C MET A 29 -16.33 3.29 -12.59
N LYS A 30 -16.57 4.60 -12.52
CA LYS A 30 -17.82 5.22 -13.03
C LYS A 30 -17.94 5.14 -14.55
N ALA A 31 -16.82 5.03 -15.26
CA ALA A 31 -16.79 4.92 -16.72
C ALA A 31 -16.89 3.46 -17.22
N ALA A 32 -16.84 2.47 -16.32
CA ALA A 32 -16.95 1.06 -16.70
C ALA A 32 -18.42 0.67 -16.91
N GLU A 33 -18.70 -0.12 -17.96
CA GLU A 33 -20.03 -0.68 -18.21
C GLU A 33 -20.42 -1.72 -17.15
N ASP A 34 -19.44 -2.49 -16.65
CA ASP A 34 -19.59 -3.47 -15.58
C ASP A 34 -18.86 -3.01 -14.30
N VAL A 35 -19.61 -2.76 -13.23
CA VAL A 35 -19.06 -2.34 -11.92
C VAL A 35 -18.06 -3.36 -11.36
N CYS A 36 -18.33 -4.66 -11.57
CA CYS A 36 -17.43 -5.74 -11.17
C CYS A 36 -16.08 -5.71 -11.92
N GLU A 37 -16.10 -5.37 -13.22
CA GLU A 37 -14.88 -5.20 -14.02
C GLU A 37 -14.14 -3.93 -13.60
N GLY A 38 -14.87 -2.84 -13.36
CA GLY A 38 -14.32 -1.58 -12.84
C GLY A 38 -13.56 -1.76 -11.53
N ILE A 39 -14.13 -2.50 -10.57
CA ILE A 39 -13.48 -2.82 -9.29
C ILE A 39 -12.22 -3.66 -9.50
N THR A 40 -12.27 -4.62 -10.41
CA THR A 40 -11.10 -5.49 -10.70
C THR A 40 -9.97 -4.67 -11.33
N ARG A 41 -10.28 -3.79 -12.28
CA ARG A 41 -9.31 -2.87 -12.91
C ARG A 41 -8.72 -1.90 -11.88
N LEU A 42 -9.55 -1.34 -11.00
CA LEU A 42 -9.10 -0.46 -9.91
C LEU A 42 -8.10 -1.18 -9.00
N ARG A 43 -8.38 -2.43 -8.63
CA ARG A 43 -7.45 -3.25 -7.83
C ARG A 43 -6.14 -3.49 -8.54
N ILE A 44 -6.16 -3.86 -9.81
CA ILE A 44 -4.93 -4.11 -10.58
C ILE A 44 -4.06 -2.85 -10.63
N LEU A 45 -4.67 -1.67 -10.74
CA LEU A 45 -3.95 -0.39 -10.73
C LEU A 45 -3.34 -0.07 -9.34
N LEU A 46 -4.11 -0.30 -8.28
CA LEU A 46 -3.75 0.12 -6.91
C LEU A 46 -2.93 -0.94 -6.14
N LEU A 47 -2.98 -2.21 -6.52
CA LEU A 47 -2.27 -3.30 -5.83
C LEU A 47 -0.73 -3.14 -5.86
N PRO A 48 -0.07 -2.80 -6.98
CA PRO A 48 1.38 -2.66 -7.03
C PRO A 48 1.89 -1.55 -6.10
N MET A 49 1.08 -0.53 -5.86
CA MET A 49 1.40 0.59 -4.99
C MET A 49 1.48 0.19 -3.52
N LEU A 50 0.87 -0.94 -3.11
CA LEU A 50 1.01 -1.48 -1.75
C LEU A 50 2.43 -1.99 -1.47
N LEU A 51 3.22 -2.33 -2.50
CA LEU A 51 4.58 -2.83 -2.32
C LEU A 51 5.48 -1.83 -1.57
N VAL A 52 5.30 -0.53 -1.83
CA VAL A 52 6.09 0.54 -1.22
C VAL A 52 5.87 0.63 0.29
N PRO A 53 4.64 0.81 0.82
CA PRO A 53 4.41 0.85 2.26
C PRO A 53 4.77 -0.46 2.96
N TYR A 54 4.56 -1.63 2.33
CA TYR A 54 5.02 -2.91 2.88
C TYR A 54 6.55 -2.99 2.99
N ALA A 55 7.27 -2.59 1.94
CA ALA A 55 8.73 -2.55 1.98
C ALA A 55 9.22 -1.62 3.09
N LEU A 56 8.64 -0.41 3.19
CA LEU A 56 8.99 0.56 4.21
C LEU A 56 8.70 0.06 5.63
N LEU A 57 7.60 -0.66 5.83
CA LEU A 57 7.24 -1.27 7.12
C LEU A 57 8.30 -2.29 7.56
N VAL A 58 8.73 -3.15 6.64
CA VAL A 58 9.83 -4.10 6.88
C VAL A 58 11.14 -3.36 7.17
N PHE A 59 11.45 -2.31 6.41
CA PHE A 59 12.65 -1.50 6.63
C PHE A 59 12.66 -0.85 8.02
N VAL A 60 11.55 -0.23 8.44
CA VAL A 60 11.46 0.41 9.75
C VAL A 60 11.54 -0.60 10.89
N ALA A 61 10.90 -1.77 10.75
CA ALA A 61 11.00 -2.84 11.73
C ALA A 61 12.45 -3.35 11.87
N LEU A 62 13.10 -3.68 10.76
CA LEU A 62 14.48 -4.19 10.75
C LEU A 62 15.48 -3.13 11.24
N ASP A 63 15.31 -1.86 10.85
CA ASP A 63 16.17 -0.78 11.31
C ASP A 63 16.01 -0.54 12.82
N GLY A 64 14.77 -0.55 13.31
CA GLY A 64 14.45 -0.43 14.73
C GLY A 64 15.07 -1.56 15.56
N LEU A 65 14.85 -2.81 15.14
CA LEU A 65 15.39 -4.00 15.81
C LEU A 65 16.92 -4.02 15.82
N ARG A 66 17.56 -3.75 14.69
CA ARG A 66 19.02 -3.75 14.58
C ARG A 66 19.66 -2.67 15.45
N SER A 67 19.05 -1.49 15.48
CA SER A 67 19.47 -0.36 16.31
C SER A 67 19.41 -0.70 17.80
N LEU A 68 18.38 -1.43 18.24
CA LEU A 68 18.23 -1.87 19.63
C LEU A 68 19.16 -3.02 20.01
N GLN A 69 19.25 -4.06 19.17
CA GLN A 69 19.99 -5.28 19.50
C GLN A 69 21.49 -5.08 19.48
N HIS A 70 21.99 -4.35 18.47
CA HIS A 70 23.44 -4.27 18.24
C HIS A 70 24.01 -2.91 18.66
N GLY A 71 23.17 -1.92 18.99
CA GLY A 71 23.61 -0.53 19.15
C GLY A 71 24.33 0.01 17.92
N ARG A 72 24.09 -0.62 16.76
CA ARG A 72 24.74 -0.33 15.49
C ARG A 72 23.80 0.49 14.61
N TRP A 73 24.42 1.37 13.84
CA TRP A 73 23.75 2.20 12.85
C TRP A 73 23.12 1.39 11.71
N PRO A 74 22.16 1.98 10.98
CA PRO A 74 21.44 1.30 9.92
C PRO A 74 22.35 0.91 8.77
N TRP A 75 21.77 0.07 7.93
CA TRP A 75 22.20 -0.43 6.63
C TRP A 75 23.28 0.35 5.84
N PRO A 76 24.04 -0.36 4.98
CA PRO A 76 25.23 0.16 4.30
C PRO A 76 25.03 1.34 3.31
N GLY A 77 23.87 1.99 3.25
CA GLY A 77 23.65 3.23 2.49
C GLY A 77 24.00 4.52 3.27
N MET A 78 24.20 4.45 4.59
CA MET A 78 24.53 5.62 5.42
C MET A 78 26.03 5.92 5.52
N TRP A 79 26.87 5.32 4.68
CA TRP A 79 28.32 5.55 4.65
C TRP A 79 28.68 7.02 4.37
N LEU A 80 27.80 7.76 3.71
CA LEU A 80 27.91 9.21 3.48
C LEU A 80 27.92 10.07 4.77
N TRP A 81 27.61 9.48 5.93
CA TRP A 81 27.46 10.20 7.20
C TRP A 81 28.54 9.86 8.23
N LYS A 82 29.67 9.29 7.77
CA LYS A 82 30.75 8.74 8.60
C LYS A 82 31.28 9.72 9.66
N ASP A 83 31.22 11.02 9.38
CA ASP A 83 31.85 12.07 10.19
C ASP A 83 30.87 12.90 11.04
N THR A 84 29.60 12.49 11.14
CA THR A 84 28.62 13.22 11.98
C THR A 84 28.60 12.70 13.44
N PRO A 85 28.44 13.59 14.46
CA PRO A 85 28.37 13.22 15.89
C PRO A 85 27.18 12.30 16.25
N ILE A 86 26.33 12.06 15.26
CA ILE A 86 25.15 11.22 15.23
C ILE A 86 25.49 9.72 15.45
N ARG A 87 26.75 9.28 15.33
CA ARG A 87 27.17 7.87 15.50
C ARG A 87 27.18 7.29 16.93
N SER A 88 26.72 8.01 17.94
CA SER A 88 26.73 7.51 19.32
C SER A 88 25.79 6.30 19.52
N LYS A 89 26.22 5.34 20.35
CA LYS A 89 25.41 4.17 20.75
C LYS A 89 24.08 4.60 21.38
N THR A 90 24.10 5.67 22.17
CA THR A 90 22.93 6.24 22.83
C THR A 90 21.90 6.75 21.82
N TYR A 91 22.36 7.44 20.77
CA TYR A 91 21.48 7.91 19.71
C TYR A 91 20.91 6.74 18.88
N ALA A 92 21.72 5.71 18.58
CA ALA A 92 21.23 4.52 17.89
C ALA A 92 20.12 3.82 18.68
N LEU A 93 20.27 3.65 20.00
CA LEU A 93 19.24 3.08 20.87
C LEU A 93 17.98 3.94 20.91
N TRP A 94 18.11 5.26 21.09
CA TRP A 94 16.99 6.20 21.07
C TRP A 94 16.22 6.13 19.75
N ARG A 95 16.93 6.12 18.62
CA ARG A 95 16.36 5.98 17.28
C ARG A 95 15.63 4.65 17.11
N GLY A 96 16.23 3.55 17.55
CA GLY A 96 15.61 2.22 17.48
C GLY A 96 14.27 2.18 18.22
N ARG A 97 14.23 2.80 19.42
CA ARG A 97 12.97 2.97 20.18
C ARG A 97 11.96 3.82 19.42
N LEU A 98 12.37 4.96 18.87
CA LEU A 98 11.49 5.84 18.10
C LEU A 98 10.86 5.10 16.90
N MET A 99 11.67 4.34 16.16
CA MET A 99 11.22 3.57 15.00
C MET A 99 10.22 2.48 15.37
N LEU A 100 10.44 1.73 16.45
CA LEU A 100 9.52 0.67 16.86
C LEU A 100 8.29 1.18 17.60
N ALA A 101 8.41 2.26 18.39
CA ALA A 101 7.30 2.77 19.20
C ALA A 101 6.37 3.70 18.42
N ILE A 102 6.87 4.39 17.39
CA ILE A 102 6.08 5.37 16.62
C ILE A 102 6.06 5.02 15.14
N GLY A 103 7.23 4.85 14.53
CA GLY A 103 7.35 4.62 13.09
C GLY A 103 6.59 3.37 12.63
N LEU A 104 6.79 2.25 13.33
CA LEU A 104 6.19 0.97 13.00
C LEU A 104 4.65 0.98 13.17
N PRO A 105 4.06 1.41 14.32
CA PRO A 105 2.60 1.50 14.45
C PRO A 105 1.94 2.40 13.40
N VAL A 106 2.54 3.56 13.10
CA VAL A 106 2.00 4.50 12.09
C VAL A 106 2.02 3.87 10.70
N LEU A 107 3.15 3.27 10.30
CA LEU A 107 3.23 2.57 9.01
C LEU A 107 2.29 1.36 8.95
N LEU A 108 2.08 0.67 10.07
CA LEU A 108 1.21 -0.50 10.14
C LEU A 108 -0.26 -0.09 9.99
N ALA A 109 -0.69 0.97 10.69
CA ALA A 109 -2.02 1.55 10.53
C ALA A 109 -2.25 2.02 9.08
N LEU A 110 -1.26 2.70 8.49
CA LEU A 110 -1.31 3.14 7.10
C LEU A 110 -1.47 1.96 6.13
N THR A 111 -0.58 0.98 6.23
CA THR A 111 -0.54 -0.16 5.31
C THR A 111 -1.80 -0.99 5.45
N ALA A 112 -2.31 -1.17 6.67
CA ALA A 112 -3.58 -1.83 6.93
C ALA A 112 -4.75 -1.08 6.28
N TYR A 113 -4.81 0.25 6.42
CA TYR A 113 -5.85 1.07 5.79
C TYR A 113 -5.81 0.96 4.26
N MET A 114 -4.63 1.11 3.65
CA MET A 114 -4.49 0.99 2.19
C MET A 114 -4.83 -0.42 1.68
N SER A 115 -4.43 -1.45 2.41
CA SER A 115 -4.75 -2.84 2.05
C SER A 115 -6.26 -3.10 2.17
N TRP A 116 -6.89 -2.56 3.22
CA TRP A 116 -8.34 -2.64 3.40
C TRP A 116 -9.10 -1.96 2.26
N THR A 117 -8.70 -0.76 1.83
CA THR A 117 -9.39 -0.06 0.75
C THR A 117 -9.27 -0.80 -0.58
N VAL A 118 -8.09 -1.34 -0.90
CA VAL A 118 -7.88 -2.14 -2.13
C VAL A 118 -8.68 -3.45 -2.08
N LEU A 119 -8.67 -4.15 -0.96
CA LEU A 119 -9.32 -5.46 -0.84
C LEU A 119 -10.84 -5.36 -0.65
N PHE A 120 -11.34 -4.39 0.09
CA PHE A 120 -12.74 -4.38 0.55
C PHE A 120 -13.49 -3.06 0.30
N GLY A 121 -12.79 -1.97 -0.02
CA GLY A 121 -13.36 -0.61 0.02
C GLY A 121 -14.68 -0.45 -0.72
N GLU A 122 -14.74 -0.92 -1.96
CA GLU A 122 -15.94 -0.80 -2.81
C GLU A 122 -16.81 -2.07 -2.81
N LEU A 123 -16.25 -3.21 -2.41
CA LEU A 123 -17.01 -4.47 -2.33
C LEU A 123 -18.08 -4.44 -1.26
N LEU A 124 -17.85 -3.76 -0.13
CA LEU A 124 -18.80 -3.77 0.99
C LEU A 124 -20.07 -2.96 0.74
N LYS A 125 -20.17 -2.26 -0.41
CA LYS A 125 -21.37 -1.52 -0.76
C LYS A 125 -22.46 -2.49 -1.22
N PRO A 126 -23.68 -2.44 -0.64
CA PRO A 126 -24.76 -3.36 -0.98
C PRO A 126 -25.20 -3.25 -2.45
N GLU A 127 -25.03 -2.07 -3.05
CA GLU A 127 -25.30 -1.79 -4.47
C GLU A 127 -24.43 -2.65 -5.40
N VAL A 128 -23.13 -2.74 -5.10
CA VAL A 128 -22.16 -3.53 -5.87
C VAL A 128 -22.47 -5.03 -5.80
N HIS A 129 -22.88 -5.52 -4.62
CA HIS A 129 -23.26 -6.91 -4.45
C HIS A 129 -24.50 -7.29 -5.27
N ALA A 130 -25.47 -6.38 -5.40
CA ALA A 130 -26.67 -6.61 -6.18
C ALA A 130 -26.38 -6.66 -7.69
N GLU A 131 -25.54 -5.76 -8.19
CA GLU A 131 -25.18 -5.69 -9.62
C GLU A 131 -24.26 -6.83 -10.06
N CYS A 132 -23.26 -7.19 -9.24
CA CYS A 132 -22.38 -8.32 -9.54
C CYS A 132 -23.11 -9.68 -9.51
N ALA A 133 -24.09 -9.86 -8.61
CA ALA A 133 -24.92 -11.07 -8.58
C ALA A 133 -25.84 -11.17 -9.82
N ALA A 134 -26.32 -10.04 -10.34
CA ALA A 134 -27.11 -9.99 -11.56
C ALA A 134 -26.29 -10.40 -12.81
N LEU A 135 -25.02 -10.00 -12.89
CA LEU A 135 -24.09 -10.38 -13.96
C LEU A 135 -23.75 -11.88 -13.93
N GLN A 136 -23.65 -12.49 -12.75
CA GLN A 136 -23.33 -13.92 -12.58
C GLN A 136 -24.43 -14.85 -13.12
N ASN A 137 -25.66 -14.36 -13.22
CA ASN A 137 -26.81 -15.08 -13.79
C ASN A 137 -26.96 -14.91 -15.31
N GLN A 138 -26.12 -14.10 -15.96
CA GLN A 138 -26.13 -13.87 -17.41
C GLN A 138 -25.03 -14.64 -18.15
N SER A 139 -24.71 -15.86 -17.72
CA SER A 139 -23.83 -16.73 -18.53
C SER A 139 -24.46 -16.96 -19.91
N PRO A 140 -23.72 -16.82 -21.02
CA PRO A 140 -24.28 -16.94 -22.36
C PRO A 140 -24.82 -18.35 -22.55
N THR A 141 -26.11 -18.44 -22.88
CA THR A 141 -26.74 -19.67 -23.34
C THR A 141 -25.93 -20.19 -24.53
N PRO A 142 -25.43 -21.44 -24.52
CA PRO A 142 -24.67 -21.95 -25.64
C PRO A 142 -25.55 -21.89 -26.89
N THR A 143 -25.12 -21.12 -27.89
CA THR A 143 -25.79 -21.02 -29.19
C THR A 143 -25.92 -22.42 -29.78
N PRO A 144 -27.13 -22.84 -30.19
CA PRO A 144 -27.31 -24.15 -30.80
C PRO A 144 -26.48 -24.20 -32.08
N LYS A 145 -25.56 -25.17 -32.16
CA LYS A 145 -24.81 -25.45 -33.39
C LYS A 145 -25.83 -25.72 -34.50
N SER A 146 -25.82 -24.87 -35.54
CA SER A 146 -26.53 -25.12 -36.78
C SER A 146 -26.16 -26.52 -37.29
N PRO A 147 -27.13 -27.35 -37.71
CA PRO A 147 -26.83 -28.63 -38.31
C PRO A 147 -26.08 -28.40 -39.62
N ILE A 148 -24.91 -29.03 -39.72
CA ILE A 148 -24.13 -29.09 -40.95
C ILE A 148 -24.90 -30.03 -41.88
N LEU A 149 -25.34 -29.50 -43.01
CA LEU A 149 -25.87 -30.22 -44.17
C LEU A 149 -24.73 -30.89 -44.95
#